data_AF-A0A3Q3F309-F1
#
_entry.id   AF-A0A3Q3F309-F1
#
_cell.length_a   1.000
_cell.length_b   1.000
_cell.length_c   1.000
_cell.angle_alpha   90.00
_cell.angle_beta   90.00
_cell.angle_gamma   90.00
#
_symmetry.space_group_name_H-M   'P 1'
#
loop_
_entity.id
_entity.type
_entity.pdbx_description
1 polymer ?
#
loop_
_entity_poly.entity_id
_entity_poly.type
_entity_poly.pdbx_seq_one_letter_code
_entity_poly.pdbx_strand_id
1 'polypeptide(L)'
;MRESLKKLKDIVYPNVEESHWLSSLESTHWLEHIKLVLSGAIQVADKVSSGNSVVVHCSDGWDRTAQLTSLSMLMLDSHYRTLRGFQVLIEKEWISFGHKFQRIGHGDKNHADQDRSPIFVQFIDCVWQMTKQFPTAFEFNERLLLTILDHLYSCRFGTFLYNCESARDQHELRLKTVSLWSLVNSKMENYLNPFYTPESGRVLYPVASMRHLELWVTYYIRWNPRMRQQSPVEQRYKELLALRDEYLKKLEELQLSDSSPSPRHANSPGPNTSPSPSSPPSQQYTHLHTPL
;
A
#
# COMPACT_ATOMS: atom_id res chain seq x y z
N MET A 1 12.96 0.00 19.80
CA MET A 1 12.62 -0.74 18.56
C MET A 1 12.85 -2.24 18.67
N ARG A 2 14.08 -2.78 18.81
CA ARG A 2 14.31 -4.24 18.95
C ARG A 2 13.52 -4.88 20.10
N GLU A 3 13.62 -4.31 21.29
CA GLU A 3 12.92 -4.86 22.47
C GLU A 3 11.39 -4.83 22.31
N SER A 4 10.88 -3.78 21.68
CA SER A 4 9.45 -3.65 21.36
C SER A 4 8.98 -4.76 20.42
N LEU A 5 9.72 -5.05 19.34
CA LEU A 5 9.38 -6.16 18.44
C LEU A 5 9.51 -7.52 19.12
N LYS A 6 10.49 -7.69 20.02
CA LYS A 6 10.64 -8.93 20.81
C LYS A 6 9.39 -9.17 21.67
N LYS A 7 8.97 -8.17 22.46
CA LYS A 7 7.74 -8.23 23.25
C LYS A 7 6.52 -8.51 22.37
N LEU A 8 6.42 -7.86 21.21
CA LEU A 8 5.34 -8.11 20.26
C LEU A 8 5.32 -9.56 19.79
N LYS A 9 6.47 -10.12 19.40
CA LYS A 9 6.59 -11.53 19.01
C LYS A 9 6.11 -12.46 20.13
N ASP A 10 6.51 -12.18 21.38
CA ASP A 10 6.23 -13.02 22.53
C ASP A 10 4.71 -13.08 22.86
N ILE A 11 3.94 -12.04 22.55
CA ILE A 11 2.47 -12.03 22.77
C ILE A 11 1.66 -12.56 21.58
N VAL A 12 2.25 -12.64 20.38
CA VAL A 12 1.53 -13.08 19.15
C VAL A 12 1.84 -14.51 18.73
N TYR A 13 2.93 -15.11 19.22
CA TYR A 13 3.38 -16.44 18.80
C TYR A 13 3.98 -17.24 19.97
N PRO A 14 3.64 -18.53 20.13
CA PRO A 14 2.83 -19.36 19.23
C PRO A 14 1.32 -19.20 19.41
N ASN A 15 0.87 -18.79 20.59
CA ASN A 15 -0.53 -18.62 20.93
C ASN A 15 -0.80 -17.18 21.35
N VAL A 16 -1.98 -16.66 21.00
CA VAL A 16 -2.44 -15.32 21.41
C VAL A 16 -3.35 -15.49 22.62
N GLU A 17 -3.06 -14.77 23.70
CA GLU A 17 -3.94 -14.70 24.88
C GLU A 17 -4.98 -13.58 24.69
N GLU A 18 -6.26 -13.95 24.65
CA GLU A 18 -7.35 -13.02 24.31
C GLU A 18 -7.78 -12.11 25.49
N SER A 19 -7.74 -12.62 26.72
CA SER A 19 -8.19 -11.94 27.95
C SER A 19 -7.50 -10.60 28.19
N HIS A 20 -6.22 -10.51 27.84
CA HIS A 20 -5.37 -9.33 28.08
C HIS A 20 -4.78 -8.78 26.78
N TRP A 21 -5.38 -9.08 25.62
CA TRP A 21 -4.83 -8.75 24.30
C TRP A 21 -4.44 -7.27 24.17
N LEU A 22 -5.35 -6.35 24.49
CA LEU A 22 -5.11 -4.90 24.31
C LEU A 22 -4.01 -4.38 25.23
N SER A 23 -4.02 -4.75 26.52
CA SER A 23 -3.00 -4.35 27.48
C SER A 23 -1.64 -4.96 27.17
N SER A 24 -1.61 -6.22 26.72
CA SER A 24 -0.39 -6.90 26.30
C SER A 24 0.21 -6.21 25.07
N LEU A 25 -0.61 -5.88 24.07
CA LEU A 25 -0.19 -5.13 22.89
C LEU A 25 0.34 -3.74 23.25
N GLU A 26 -0.34 -3.01 24.13
CA GLU A 26 0.10 -1.70 24.62
C GLU A 26 1.48 -1.79 25.29
N SER A 27 1.71 -2.81 26.14
CA SER A 27 2.99 -3.03 26.85
C SER A 27 4.21 -3.28 25.94
N THR A 28 3.96 -3.62 24.66
CA THR A 28 5.02 -3.76 23.65
C THR A 28 5.55 -2.41 23.18
N HIS A 29 4.75 -1.34 23.29
CA HIS A 29 4.98 -0.02 22.68
C HIS A 29 5.17 -0.03 21.15
N TRP A 30 4.84 -1.13 20.45
CA TRP A 30 5.08 -1.22 19.01
C TRP A 30 4.27 -0.19 18.23
N LEU A 31 2.96 -0.14 18.44
CA LEU A 31 2.08 0.83 17.79
C LEU A 31 2.39 2.28 18.21
N GLU A 32 2.89 2.48 19.42
CA GLU A 32 3.37 3.79 19.86
C GLU A 32 4.60 4.24 19.07
N HIS A 33 5.54 3.33 18.79
CA HIS A 33 6.68 3.63 17.92
C HIS A 33 6.25 3.92 16.47
N ILE A 34 5.32 3.14 15.91
CA ILE A 34 4.74 3.40 14.57
C ILE A 34 4.07 4.78 14.53
N LYS A 35 3.28 5.10 15.57
CA LYS A 35 2.66 6.43 15.74
C LYS A 35 3.69 7.54 15.71
N LEU A 36 4.77 7.43 16.47
CA LEU A 36 5.80 8.46 16.55
C LEU A 36 6.53 8.67 15.21
N VAL A 37 6.84 7.59 14.49
CA VAL A 37 7.45 7.66 13.16
C VAL A 37 6.52 8.35 12.16
N LEU A 38 5.25 7.94 12.09
CA LEU A 38 4.25 8.59 11.23
C LEU A 38 4.04 10.06 11.61
N SER A 39 3.95 10.38 12.91
CA SER A 39 3.78 11.75 13.40
C SER A 39 4.95 12.66 13.00
N GLY A 40 6.18 12.13 13.02
CA GLY A 40 7.35 12.87 12.55
C GLY A 40 7.30 13.13 11.05
N ALA A 41 6.93 12.13 10.25
CA ALA A 41 6.83 12.27 8.80
C ALA A 41 5.71 13.24 8.39
N ILE A 42 4.56 13.21 9.08
CA ILE A 42 3.46 14.17 8.89
C ILE A 42 3.94 15.61 9.12
N GLN A 43 4.73 15.86 10.16
CA GLN A 43 5.27 17.21 10.44
C GLN A 43 6.21 17.69 9.33
N VAL A 44 7.07 16.80 8.82
CA VAL A 44 7.96 17.10 7.69
C VAL A 44 7.14 17.42 6.44
N ALA A 45 6.15 16.58 6.12
CA ALA A 45 5.27 16.78 4.97
C ALA A 45 4.45 18.09 5.08
N ASP A 46 3.86 18.38 6.24
CA ASP A 46 3.11 19.62 6.50
C ASP A 46 3.96 20.87 6.24
N LYS A 47 5.19 20.90 6.75
CA LYS A 47 6.08 22.05 6.57
C LYS A 47 6.51 22.24 5.12
N VAL A 48 6.80 21.16 4.41
CA VAL A 48 7.15 21.21 2.98
C VAL A 48 5.95 21.63 2.15
N SER A 49 4.76 21.07 2.39
CA SER A 49 3.53 21.45 1.70
C SER A 49 3.14 22.91 1.95
N SER A 50 3.56 23.48 3.08
CA SER A 50 3.37 24.90 3.42
C SER A 50 4.43 25.83 2.79
N GLY A 51 5.32 25.31 1.93
CA GLY A 51 6.33 26.09 1.22
C GLY A 51 7.66 26.27 1.94
N ASN A 52 7.91 25.56 3.05
CA ASN A 52 9.17 25.64 3.78
C ASN A 52 10.15 24.53 3.37
N SER A 53 11.44 24.85 3.31
CA SER A 53 12.49 23.82 3.27
C SER A 53 12.74 23.25 4.67
N VAL A 54 12.99 21.95 4.75
CA VAL A 54 13.21 21.22 6.00
C VAL A 54 14.50 20.42 5.94
N VAL A 55 15.21 20.33 7.06
CA VAL A 55 16.38 19.45 7.22
C VAL A 55 16.01 18.35 8.20
N VAL A 56 16.05 17.11 7.74
CA VAL A 56 15.76 15.93 8.58
C VAL A 56 17.08 15.25 8.90
N HIS A 57 17.46 15.22 10.17
CA HIS A 57 18.62 14.48 10.63
C HIS A 57 18.35 13.78 11.97
N CYS A 58 19.20 12.83 12.31
CA CYS A 58 19.23 12.15 13.61
C CYS A 58 20.69 12.13 14.09
N SER A 59 21.11 11.05 14.74
CA SER A 59 22.51 10.82 15.11
C SER A 59 23.37 10.55 13.87
N ASP A 60 23.21 9.37 13.24
CA ASP A 60 24.00 8.97 12.06
C ASP A 60 23.33 9.23 10.71
N GLY A 61 22.02 9.52 10.71
CA GLY A 61 21.28 9.85 9.48
C GLY A 61 20.84 8.68 8.59
N TRP A 62 21.13 7.42 8.93
CA TRP A 62 20.78 6.25 8.09
C TRP A 62 19.58 5.41 8.56
N ASP A 63 18.96 5.73 9.70
CA ASP A 63 17.82 4.97 10.25
C ASP A 63 16.53 5.80 10.31
N ARG A 64 16.35 6.56 11.38
CA ARG A 64 15.17 7.39 11.62
C ARG A 64 15.02 8.46 10.54
N THR A 65 16.15 9.01 10.06
CA THR A 65 16.13 9.93 8.92
C THR A 65 15.55 9.26 7.68
N ALA A 66 16.01 8.06 7.30
CA ALA A 66 15.47 7.32 6.17
C ALA A 66 13.97 7.01 6.34
N GLN A 67 13.53 6.65 7.56
CA GLN A 67 12.10 6.48 7.87
C GLN A 67 11.31 7.78 7.59
N LEU A 68 11.77 8.90 8.13
CA LEU A 68 11.06 10.18 8.04
C LEU A 68 11.07 10.74 6.61
N THR A 69 12.20 10.73 5.92
CA THR A 69 12.29 11.26 4.55
C THR A 69 11.45 10.44 3.59
N SER A 70 11.57 9.11 3.63
CA SER A 70 10.81 8.24 2.71
C SER A 70 9.30 8.28 2.95
N LEU A 71 8.84 8.31 4.21
CA LEU A 71 7.41 8.45 4.51
C LEU A 71 6.88 9.83 4.11
N SER A 72 7.64 10.90 4.32
CA SER A 72 7.24 12.24 3.89
C SER A 72 7.16 12.34 2.37
N MET A 73 8.10 11.71 1.65
CA MET A 73 8.07 11.62 0.19
C MET A 73 6.85 10.86 -0.32
N LEU A 74 6.42 9.77 0.35
CA LEU A 74 5.17 9.08 0.03
C LEU A 74 3.93 9.95 0.27
N MET A 75 3.95 10.75 1.34
CA MET A 75 2.86 11.68 1.64
C MET A 75 2.77 12.79 0.59
N LEU A 76 3.89 13.32 0.12
CA LEU A 76 3.95 14.49 -0.76
C LEU A 76 3.82 14.16 -2.25
N ASP A 77 4.47 13.08 -2.73
CA ASP A 77 4.64 12.81 -4.15
C ASP A 77 3.94 11.50 -4.56
N SER A 78 2.97 11.61 -5.48
CA SER A 78 2.21 10.49 -6.01
C SER A 78 3.09 9.51 -6.81
N HIS A 79 4.23 9.94 -7.35
CA HIS A 79 5.16 9.06 -8.05
C HIS A 79 5.59 7.88 -7.16
N TYR A 80 5.97 8.15 -5.91
CA TYR A 80 6.46 7.11 -4.99
C TYR A 80 5.36 6.15 -4.52
N ARG A 81 4.09 6.43 -4.81
CA ARG A 81 2.94 5.55 -4.53
C ARG A 81 2.67 4.56 -5.65
N THR A 82 3.33 4.73 -6.81
CA THR A 82 3.32 3.74 -7.90
C THR A 82 4.19 2.53 -7.54
N LEU A 83 3.94 1.37 -8.13
CA LEU A 83 4.69 0.14 -7.90
C LEU A 83 6.18 0.35 -8.17
N ARG A 84 6.52 0.99 -9.30
CA ARG A 84 7.92 1.30 -9.65
C ARG A 84 8.48 2.44 -8.82
N GLY A 85 7.69 3.49 -8.56
CA GLY A 85 8.14 4.61 -7.74
C GLY A 85 8.48 4.19 -6.32
N PHE A 86 7.73 3.26 -5.72
CA PHE A 86 8.05 2.72 -4.40
C PHE A 86 9.37 1.93 -4.39
N GLN A 87 9.65 1.17 -5.45
CA GLN A 87 10.96 0.50 -5.61
C GLN A 87 12.09 1.53 -5.70
N VAL A 88 11.90 2.59 -6.48
CA VAL A 88 12.85 3.72 -6.59
C VAL A 88 13.05 4.41 -5.24
N LEU A 89 11.98 4.62 -4.47
CA LEU A 89 12.06 5.21 -3.13
C LEU A 89 12.96 4.38 -2.21
N ILE A 90 12.81 3.05 -2.22
CA ILE A 90 13.64 2.14 -1.42
C ILE A 90 15.08 2.14 -1.93
N GLU A 91 15.30 2.05 -3.24
CA GLU A 91 16.64 2.11 -3.84
C GLU A 91 17.37 3.42 -3.49
N LYS A 92 16.64 4.54 -3.45
CA LYS A 92 17.16 5.85 -3.09
C LYS A 92 17.36 6.00 -1.58
N GLU A 93 16.27 6.14 -0.82
CA GLU A 93 16.34 6.61 0.57
C GLU A 93 16.91 5.58 1.53
N TRP A 94 16.92 4.30 1.15
CA TRP A 94 17.38 3.22 2.02
C TRP A 94 18.67 2.59 1.50
N ILE A 95 18.73 2.22 0.23
CA ILE A 95 19.88 1.48 -0.31
C ILE A 95 21.04 2.43 -0.62
N SER A 96 20.85 3.46 -1.46
CA SER A 96 21.95 4.34 -1.86
C SER A 96 22.40 5.25 -0.71
N PHE A 97 21.45 5.76 0.08
CA PHE A 97 21.74 6.58 1.27
C PHE A 97 22.27 5.78 2.48
N GLY A 98 22.54 4.48 2.32
CA GLY A 98 23.41 3.73 3.25
C GLY A 98 22.73 3.24 4.53
N HIS A 99 21.44 2.90 4.47
CA HIS A 99 20.83 2.12 5.54
C HIS A 99 21.59 0.81 5.72
N LYS A 100 22.03 0.54 6.94
CA LYS A 100 22.78 -0.68 7.27
C LYS A 100 21.86 -1.89 7.31
N PHE A 101 21.62 -2.55 6.18
CA PHE A 101 20.79 -3.76 6.14
C PHE A 101 21.37 -4.93 6.97
N GLN A 102 22.64 -4.86 7.39
CA GLN A 102 23.19 -5.74 8.44
C GLN A 102 22.40 -5.70 9.75
N ARG A 103 21.56 -4.67 10.00
CA ARG A 103 20.59 -4.65 11.11
C ARG A 103 19.66 -5.87 11.15
N ILE A 104 19.57 -6.62 10.06
CA ILE A 104 18.84 -7.89 9.97
C ILE A 104 19.68 -9.10 10.41
N GLY A 105 21.01 -9.02 10.25
CA GLY A 105 21.95 -10.07 10.62
C GLY A 105 22.06 -11.20 9.60
N HIS A 106 22.14 -10.85 8.31
CA HIS A 106 22.23 -11.79 7.18
C HIS A 106 23.36 -12.82 7.37
N GLY A 107 23.00 -14.10 7.49
CA GLY A 107 23.97 -15.20 7.62
C GLY A 107 24.83 -15.18 8.88
N ASP A 108 24.54 -14.28 9.83
CA ASP A 108 25.33 -14.11 11.04
C ASP A 108 24.70 -14.89 12.22
N LYS A 109 25.54 -15.69 12.89
CA LYS A 109 25.19 -16.53 14.04
C LYS A 109 25.00 -15.73 15.33
N ASN A 110 25.48 -14.48 15.40
CA ASN A 110 25.36 -13.67 16.60
C ASN A 110 23.94 -13.07 16.76
N HIS A 111 23.01 -13.87 17.26
CA HIS A 111 21.64 -13.42 17.50
C HIS A 111 21.51 -12.34 18.59
N ALA A 112 22.53 -12.17 19.45
CA ALA A 112 22.57 -11.19 20.53
C ALA A 112 23.17 -9.84 20.12
N ASP A 113 23.54 -9.69 18.84
CA ASP A 113 24.10 -8.46 18.30
C ASP A 113 23.19 -7.25 18.57
N GLN A 114 23.77 -6.26 19.23
CA GLN A 114 23.08 -5.05 19.66
C GLN A 114 22.75 -4.11 18.49
N ASP A 115 23.41 -4.27 17.35
CA ASP A 115 23.14 -3.49 16.14
C ASP A 115 21.88 -3.96 15.40
N ARG A 116 21.38 -5.18 15.69
CA ARG A 116 20.16 -5.69 15.09
C ARG A 116 18.94 -4.89 15.53
N SER A 117 18.16 -4.39 14.58
CA SER A 117 16.98 -3.56 14.85
C SER A 117 16.01 -3.54 13.66
N PRO A 118 14.69 -3.60 13.88
CA PRO A 118 13.68 -3.73 12.82
C PRO A 118 13.30 -2.37 12.17
N ILE A 119 14.29 -1.53 11.84
CA ILE A 119 14.04 -0.16 11.36
C ILE A 119 13.31 -0.15 10.01
N PHE A 120 13.77 -0.96 9.05
CA PHE A 120 13.10 -1.10 7.76
C PHE A 120 11.72 -1.77 7.88
N VAL A 121 11.56 -2.71 8.82
CA VAL A 121 10.25 -3.33 9.11
C VAL A 121 9.24 -2.29 9.59
N GLN A 122 9.65 -1.40 10.49
CA GLN A 122 8.81 -0.29 10.96
C GLN A 122 8.42 0.65 9.84
N PHE A 123 9.32 0.93 8.89
CA PHE A 123 8.99 1.72 7.71
C PHE A 123 7.90 1.04 6.88
N ILE A 124 8.07 -0.24 6.55
CA ILE A 124 7.07 -0.98 5.77
C ILE A 124 5.72 -1.09 6.52
N ASP A 125 5.74 -1.24 7.85
CA ASP A 125 4.53 -1.18 8.69
C ASP A 125 3.85 0.20 8.57
N CYS A 126 4.61 1.31 8.68
CA CYS A 126 4.06 2.65 8.45
C CYS A 126 3.46 2.81 7.05
N VAL A 127 4.08 2.23 6.02
CA VAL A 127 3.52 2.22 4.66
C VAL A 127 2.19 1.44 4.63
N TRP A 128 2.14 0.27 5.28
CA TRP A 128 0.92 -0.51 5.40
C TRP A 128 -0.20 0.29 6.10
N GLN A 129 0.09 1.01 7.20
CA GLN A 129 -0.89 1.89 7.85
C GLN A 129 -1.46 2.94 6.89
N MET A 130 -0.63 3.52 6.00
CA MET A 130 -1.11 4.47 4.99
C MET A 130 -1.98 3.78 3.93
N THR A 131 -1.62 2.58 3.47
CA THR A 131 -2.46 1.84 2.51
C THR A 131 -3.84 1.50 3.10
N LYS A 132 -3.92 1.27 4.41
CA LYS A 132 -5.18 1.05 5.14
C LYS A 132 -6.04 2.31 5.21
N GLN A 133 -5.44 3.46 5.47
CA GLN A 133 -6.17 4.74 5.56
C GLN A 133 -6.49 5.35 4.19
N PHE A 134 -5.73 5.01 3.14
CA PHE A 134 -5.93 5.48 1.76
C PHE A 134 -5.98 4.31 0.76
N PRO A 135 -7.08 3.54 0.73
CA PRO A 135 -7.16 2.29 -0.05
C PRO A 135 -6.97 2.44 -1.57
N THR A 136 -7.15 3.64 -2.11
CA THR A 136 -7.04 3.91 -3.55
C THR A 136 -5.77 4.69 -3.94
N ALA A 137 -4.96 5.11 -2.97
CA ALA A 137 -3.85 6.04 -3.24
C ALA A 137 -2.53 5.35 -3.63
N PHE A 138 -2.42 4.04 -3.42
CA PHE A 138 -1.22 3.25 -3.70
C PHE A 138 -1.50 2.24 -4.80
N GLU A 139 -0.62 2.19 -5.81
CA GLU A 139 -0.72 1.25 -6.93
C GLU A 139 -0.37 -0.17 -6.50
N PHE A 140 0.43 -0.32 -5.46
CA PHE A 140 0.79 -1.62 -4.92
C PHE A 140 -0.15 -2.06 -3.80
N ASN A 141 -0.29 -3.38 -3.64
CA ASN A 141 -1.09 -4.01 -2.60
C ASN A 141 -0.24 -4.48 -1.40
N GLU A 142 -0.91 -5.07 -0.42
CA GLU A 142 -0.29 -5.61 0.79
C GLU A 142 0.68 -6.77 0.47
N ARG A 143 0.38 -7.57 -0.56
CA ARG A 143 1.23 -8.67 -1.02
C ARG A 143 2.63 -8.20 -1.40
N LEU A 144 2.78 -7.00 -1.97
CA LEU A 144 4.12 -6.43 -2.24
C LEU A 144 4.90 -6.21 -0.95
N LEU A 145 4.27 -5.58 0.05
CA LEU A 145 4.90 -5.24 1.32
C LEU A 145 5.36 -6.50 2.07
N LEU A 146 4.51 -7.53 2.10
CA LEU A 146 4.87 -8.84 2.65
C LEU A 146 6.04 -9.48 1.90
N THR A 147 6.03 -9.42 0.56
CA THR A 147 7.08 -9.98 -0.29
C THR A 147 8.43 -9.30 -0.07
N ILE A 148 8.42 -7.97 0.10
CA ILE A 148 9.61 -7.19 0.45
C ILE A 148 10.17 -7.65 1.80
N LEU A 149 9.31 -7.81 2.81
CA LEU A 149 9.75 -8.25 4.14
C LEU A 149 10.23 -9.70 4.15
N ASP A 150 9.63 -10.61 3.37
CA ASP A 150 10.13 -11.97 3.25
C ASP A 150 11.53 -12.02 2.61
N HIS A 151 11.75 -11.22 1.55
CA HIS A 151 13.03 -11.15 0.87
C HIS A 151 14.07 -10.23 1.52
N LEU A 152 13.66 -9.41 2.49
CA LEU A 152 14.55 -8.75 3.43
C LEU A 152 15.38 -9.78 4.21
N TYR A 153 14.74 -10.85 4.70
CA TYR A 153 15.42 -11.89 5.48
C TYR A 153 16.01 -13.00 4.61
N SER A 154 15.40 -13.31 3.46
CA SER A 154 15.72 -14.54 2.73
C SER A 154 17.11 -14.57 2.09
N CYS A 155 17.76 -13.41 1.92
CA CYS A 155 19.04 -13.26 1.20
C CYS A 155 19.06 -13.91 -0.20
N ARG A 156 17.88 -14.10 -0.82
CA ARG A 156 17.76 -14.72 -2.15
C ARG A 156 18.20 -13.76 -3.25
N PHE A 157 18.02 -12.47 -3.00
CA PHE A 157 18.33 -11.37 -3.91
C PHE A 157 19.40 -10.47 -3.29
N GLY A 158 20.14 -9.77 -4.15
CA GLY A 158 21.15 -8.81 -3.72
C GLY A 158 20.59 -7.52 -3.13
N THR A 159 19.32 -7.21 -3.38
CA THR A 159 18.70 -5.90 -3.11
C THR A 159 18.94 -5.37 -1.69
N PHE A 160 18.92 -6.23 -0.68
CA PHE A 160 19.09 -5.84 0.73
C PHE A 160 20.40 -6.34 1.35
N LEU A 161 21.41 -6.68 0.54
CA LEU A 161 22.74 -7.05 1.02
C LEU A 161 23.64 -5.82 1.17
N TYR A 162 24.66 -5.94 2.03
CA TYR A 162 25.61 -4.86 2.36
C TYR A 162 24.98 -3.61 2.99
N ASN A 163 25.84 -2.69 3.42
CA ASN A 163 25.46 -1.54 4.25
C ASN A 163 25.51 -0.19 3.53
N CYS A 164 26.14 -0.11 2.37
CA CYS A 164 26.24 1.13 1.58
C CYS A 164 26.51 0.82 0.12
N GLU A 165 26.27 1.80 -0.77
CA GLU A 165 26.48 1.66 -2.22
C GLU A 165 27.93 1.32 -2.56
N SER A 166 28.91 1.98 -1.93
CA SER A 166 30.33 1.69 -2.16
C SER A 166 30.70 0.23 -1.91
N ALA A 167 30.18 -0.38 -0.84
CA ALA A 167 30.44 -1.80 -0.56
C ALA A 167 29.80 -2.73 -1.60
N ARG A 168 28.62 -2.36 -2.13
CA ARG A 168 27.92 -3.13 -3.17
C ARG A 168 28.69 -3.11 -4.49
N ASP A 169 29.27 -1.96 -4.84
CA ASP A 169 30.09 -1.80 -6.04
C ASP A 169 31.41 -2.57 -5.92
N GLN A 170 32.10 -2.46 -4.77
CA GLN A 170 33.34 -3.21 -4.50
C GLN A 170 33.17 -4.73 -4.63
N HIS A 171 31.99 -5.25 -4.28
CA HIS A 171 31.69 -6.68 -4.38
C HIS A 171 31.03 -7.06 -5.71
N GLU A 172 30.81 -6.10 -6.63
CA GLU A 172 30.14 -6.29 -7.91
C GLU A 172 28.74 -6.92 -7.75
N LEU A 173 28.01 -6.49 -6.72
CA LEU A 173 26.73 -7.10 -6.32
C LEU A 173 25.75 -7.20 -7.50
N ARG A 174 25.67 -6.14 -8.32
CA ARG A 174 24.76 -6.03 -9.47
C ARG A 174 25.05 -7.08 -10.56
N LEU A 175 26.27 -7.60 -10.63
CA LEU A 175 26.68 -8.65 -11.59
C LEU A 175 26.53 -10.05 -10.99
N LYS A 176 26.73 -10.20 -9.68
CA LYS A 176 26.75 -11.51 -9.01
C LYS A 176 25.39 -11.96 -8.47
N THR A 177 24.42 -11.07 -8.40
CA THR A 177 23.11 -11.35 -7.79
C THR A 177 21.96 -10.80 -8.61
N VAL A 178 20.77 -11.34 -8.39
CA VAL A 178 19.53 -10.87 -9.00
C VAL A 178 18.88 -9.83 -8.08
N SER A 179 18.24 -8.81 -8.67
CA SER A 179 17.43 -7.85 -7.94
C SER A 179 16.05 -8.42 -7.60
N LEU A 180 15.55 -8.16 -6.39
CA LEU A 180 14.18 -8.44 -5.99
C LEU A 180 13.18 -7.82 -6.99
N TRP A 181 13.50 -6.63 -7.50
CA TRP A 181 12.63 -5.92 -8.43
C TRP A 181 12.49 -6.67 -9.76
N SER A 182 13.47 -7.48 -10.16
CA SER A 182 13.35 -8.35 -11.34
C SER A 182 12.24 -9.41 -11.14
N LEU A 183 12.10 -9.96 -9.93
CA LEU A 183 11.00 -10.88 -9.60
C LEU A 183 9.66 -10.13 -9.54
N VAL A 184 9.61 -8.99 -8.85
CA VAL A 184 8.37 -8.23 -8.68
C VAL A 184 7.84 -7.74 -10.02
N ASN A 185 8.73 -7.17 -10.85
CA ASN A 185 8.35 -6.57 -12.13
C ASN A 185 8.08 -7.61 -13.25
N SER A 186 8.48 -8.87 -13.07
CA SER A 186 8.08 -9.95 -13.99
C SER A 186 6.70 -10.53 -13.67
N LYS A 187 6.11 -10.16 -12.54
CA LYS A 187 4.82 -10.68 -12.03
C LYS A 187 3.96 -9.57 -11.42
N MET A 188 3.94 -8.40 -12.06
CA MET A 188 3.36 -7.16 -11.52
C MET A 188 1.89 -7.34 -11.11
N GLU A 189 1.12 -8.11 -11.86
CA GLU A 189 -0.31 -8.40 -11.63
C GLU A 189 -0.64 -9.00 -10.25
N ASN A 190 0.36 -9.58 -9.57
CA ASN A 190 0.19 -10.09 -8.21
C ASN A 190 0.34 -9.01 -7.14
N TYR A 191 0.92 -7.86 -7.51
CA TYR A 191 1.29 -6.79 -6.61
C TYR A 191 0.49 -5.51 -6.82
N LEU A 192 -0.32 -5.45 -7.88
CA LEU A 192 -1.15 -4.28 -8.17
C LEU A 192 -2.41 -4.26 -7.31
N ASN A 193 -2.71 -3.09 -6.76
CA ASN A 193 -3.97 -2.75 -6.12
C ASN A 193 -4.98 -2.36 -7.20
N PRO A 194 -6.06 -3.13 -7.36
CA PRO A 194 -7.03 -2.83 -8.40
C PRO A 194 -7.91 -1.60 -8.12
N PHE A 195 -7.89 -1.09 -6.88
CA PHE A 195 -8.61 0.14 -6.50
C PHE A 195 -7.75 1.40 -6.68
N TYR A 196 -6.54 1.27 -7.21
CA TYR A 196 -5.65 2.39 -7.40
C TYR A 196 -6.24 3.44 -8.35
N THR A 197 -6.32 4.68 -7.88
CA THR A 197 -6.74 5.84 -8.65
C THR A 197 -5.55 6.80 -8.79
N PRO A 198 -5.03 7.02 -10.02
CA PRO A 198 -3.95 7.97 -10.23
C PRO A 198 -4.41 9.40 -9.89
N GLU A 199 -3.97 9.91 -8.75
CA GLU A 199 -4.27 11.27 -8.28
C GLU A 199 -2.99 12.09 -8.20
N SER A 200 -2.70 12.84 -9.25
CA SER A 200 -1.54 13.74 -9.29
C SER A 200 -1.72 14.89 -8.30
N GLY A 201 -0.70 15.14 -7.47
CA GLY A 201 -0.60 16.33 -6.62
C GLY A 201 -1.41 16.30 -5.32
N ARG A 202 -2.16 15.24 -5.03
CA ARG A 202 -2.81 15.08 -3.71
C ARG A 202 -1.77 14.69 -2.66
N VAL A 203 -1.62 15.52 -1.63
CA VAL A 203 -0.84 15.19 -0.42
C VAL A 203 -1.67 14.30 0.52
N LEU A 204 -1.06 13.26 1.08
CA LEU A 204 -1.69 12.37 2.04
C LEU A 204 -1.30 12.73 3.47
N TYR A 205 -2.29 12.91 4.34
CA TYR A 205 -2.08 13.16 5.77
C TYR A 205 -2.72 12.04 6.59
N PRO A 206 -1.99 10.95 6.88
CA PRO A 206 -2.52 9.87 7.71
C PRO A 206 -2.76 10.35 9.15
N VAL A 207 -3.71 9.71 9.83
CA VAL A 207 -4.00 9.93 11.24
C VAL A 207 -3.05 9.07 12.09
N ALA A 208 -2.03 9.69 12.68
CA ALA A 208 -1.12 9.05 13.61
C ALA A 208 -1.69 9.01 15.05
N SER A 209 -2.69 8.16 15.26
CA SER A 209 -3.39 7.98 16.54
C SER A 209 -3.55 6.51 16.88
N MET A 210 -3.42 6.13 18.15
CA MET A 210 -3.65 4.76 18.61
C MET A 210 -5.05 4.23 18.29
N ARG A 211 -6.02 5.12 18.03
CA ARG A 211 -7.39 4.75 17.61
C ARG A 211 -7.52 4.40 16.13
N HIS A 212 -6.53 4.76 15.31
CA HIS A 212 -6.55 4.60 13.85
C HIS A 212 -5.43 3.68 13.34
N LEU A 213 -4.43 3.40 14.17
CA LEU A 213 -3.37 2.46 13.86
C LEU A 213 -3.81 1.07 14.27
N GLU A 214 -3.62 0.12 13.36
CA GLU A 214 -3.97 -1.28 13.55
C GLU A 214 -2.69 -2.12 13.73
N LEU A 215 -2.78 -3.24 14.43
CA LEU A 215 -1.71 -4.24 14.36
C LEU A 215 -1.78 -4.92 12.99
N TRP A 216 -0.64 -5.03 12.30
CA TRP A 216 -0.56 -5.70 11.00
C TRP A 216 -0.66 -7.23 11.13
N VAL A 217 -1.89 -7.73 11.30
CA VAL A 217 -2.19 -9.15 11.60
C VAL A 217 -1.63 -10.10 10.54
N THR A 218 -1.77 -9.75 9.26
CA THR A 218 -1.31 -10.53 8.10
C THR A 218 0.22 -10.61 7.98
N TYR A 219 0.97 -9.81 8.72
CA TYR A 219 2.42 -9.95 8.87
C TYR A 219 2.79 -10.60 10.20
N TYR A 220 2.39 -10.02 11.33
CA TYR A 220 2.84 -10.45 12.66
C TYR A 220 2.21 -11.75 13.15
N ILE A 221 0.99 -12.10 12.69
CA ILE A 221 0.22 -13.25 13.17
C ILE A 221 -0.07 -14.26 12.04
N ARG A 222 0.60 -14.13 10.89
CA ARG A 222 0.35 -14.94 9.67
C ARG A 222 0.55 -16.45 9.82
N TRP A 223 1.27 -16.86 10.86
CA TRP A 223 1.56 -18.27 11.13
C TRP A 223 0.54 -18.94 12.04
N ASN A 224 -0.36 -18.18 12.68
CA ASN A 224 -1.42 -18.74 13.51
C ASN A 224 -2.51 -19.36 12.62
N PRO A 225 -2.69 -20.70 12.61
CA PRO A 225 -3.67 -21.35 11.74
C PRO A 225 -5.11 -20.93 12.02
N ARG A 226 -5.42 -20.52 13.26
CA ARG A 226 -6.77 -20.08 13.67
C ARG A 226 -7.13 -18.68 13.19
N MET A 227 -6.12 -17.85 12.92
CA MET A 227 -6.29 -16.46 12.49
C MET A 227 -5.96 -16.26 11.01
N ARG A 228 -5.60 -17.33 10.27
CA ARG A 228 -5.49 -17.27 8.83
C ARG A 228 -6.85 -16.93 8.24
N GLN A 229 -6.93 -15.83 7.50
CA GLN A 229 -8.09 -15.54 6.68
C GLN A 229 -8.35 -16.73 5.74
N GLN A 230 -9.53 -17.35 5.86
CA GLN A 230 -9.90 -18.54 5.10
C GLN A 230 -9.96 -18.29 3.58
N SER A 231 -10.13 -17.03 3.17
CA SER A 231 -10.00 -16.52 1.81
C SER A 231 -9.25 -15.20 1.85
N PRO A 232 -8.18 -15.01 1.04
CA PRO A 232 -7.54 -13.71 0.94
C PRO A 232 -8.57 -12.71 0.42
N VAL A 233 -8.82 -11.66 1.21
CA VAL A 233 -9.74 -10.57 0.84
C VAL A 233 -9.44 -10.03 -0.56
N GLU A 234 -8.16 -9.99 -0.95
CA GLU A 234 -7.69 -9.65 -2.31
C GLU A 234 -8.26 -10.54 -3.42
N GLN A 235 -8.41 -11.85 -3.18
CA GLN A 235 -8.91 -12.79 -4.17
C GLN A 235 -10.41 -12.57 -4.41
N ARG A 236 -11.16 -12.37 -3.33
CA ARG A 236 -12.58 -11.99 -3.41
C ARG A 236 -12.77 -10.64 -4.11
N TYR A 237 -11.89 -9.68 -3.87
CA TYR A 237 -11.94 -8.40 -4.60
C TYR A 237 -11.63 -8.55 -6.08
N LYS A 238 -10.62 -9.35 -6.46
CA LYS A 238 -10.34 -9.64 -7.87
C LYS A 238 -11.55 -10.28 -8.56
N GLU A 239 -12.22 -11.22 -7.90
CA GLU A 239 -13.45 -11.82 -8.42
C GLU A 239 -14.58 -10.79 -8.59
N LEU A 240 -14.78 -9.92 -7.59
CA LEU A 240 -15.79 -8.86 -7.66
C LEU A 240 -15.52 -7.84 -8.76
N LEU A 241 -14.25 -7.51 -9.00
CA LEU A 241 -13.86 -6.59 -10.06
C LEU A 241 -14.02 -7.22 -11.44
N ALA A 242 -13.61 -8.48 -11.61
CA ALA A 242 -13.87 -9.22 -12.84
C ALA A 242 -15.38 -9.28 -13.15
N LEU A 243 -16.20 -9.50 -12.11
CA LEU A 243 -17.66 -9.50 -12.25
C LEU A 243 -18.20 -8.11 -12.60
N ARG A 244 -17.68 -7.04 -11.99
CA ARG A 244 -18.03 -5.65 -12.36
C ARG A 244 -17.72 -5.38 -13.83
N ASP A 245 -16.54 -5.75 -14.30
CA ASP A 245 -16.12 -5.53 -15.69
C ASP A 245 -17.01 -6.31 -16.67
N GLU A 246 -17.41 -7.54 -16.31
CA GLU A 246 -18.38 -8.32 -17.06
C GLU A 246 -19.75 -7.62 -17.14
N TYR A 247 -20.25 -7.09 -16.01
CA TYR A 247 -21.52 -6.35 -15.99
C TYR A 247 -21.46 -5.06 -16.79
N LEU A 248 -20.36 -4.30 -16.71
CA LEU A 248 -20.17 -3.09 -17.51
C LEU A 248 -20.20 -3.39 -19.00
N LYS A 249 -19.50 -4.46 -19.43
CA LYS A 249 -19.51 -4.91 -20.81
C LYS A 249 -20.92 -5.30 -21.29
N LYS A 250 -21.66 -6.08 -20.48
CA LYS A 250 -23.06 -6.43 -20.78
C LYS A 250 -23.96 -5.20 -20.90
N LEU A 251 -23.72 -4.18 -20.07
CA LEU A 251 -24.48 -2.94 -20.08
C LEU A 251 -24.22 -2.13 -21.37
N GLU A 252 -22.97 -2.06 -21.83
CA GLU A 252 -22.62 -1.47 -23.13
C GLU A 252 -23.27 -2.23 -24.30
N GLU A 253 -23.23 -3.56 -24.30
CA GLU A 253 -23.87 -4.40 -25.32
C GLU A 253 -25.39 -4.16 -25.39
N LEU A 254 -26.05 -4.04 -24.24
CA LEU A 254 -27.48 -3.74 -24.15
C LEU A 254 -27.80 -2.33 -24.67
N GLN A 255 -27.01 -1.31 -24.30
CA GLN A 255 -27.19 0.05 -24.79
C GLN A 255 -27.00 0.16 -26.31
N LEU A 256 -26.04 -0.58 -26.87
CA LEU A 256 -25.85 -0.68 -28.32
C LEU A 256 -27.06 -1.34 -28.99
N SER A 257 -27.62 -2.40 -28.40
CA SER A 257 -28.79 -3.08 -28.95
C SER A 257 -30.06 -2.21 -28.97
N ASP A 258 -30.27 -1.37 -27.95
CA ASP A 258 -31.41 -0.44 -27.86
C ASP A 258 -31.25 0.77 -28.80
N SER A 259 -30.02 1.09 -29.22
CA SER A 259 -29.73 2.17 -30.18
C SER A 259 -29.88 1.76 -31.65
N SER A 260 -30.14 0.48 -31.94
CA SER A 260 -30.43 -0.01 -33.29
C SER A 260 -31.82 0.45 -33.73
N PRO A 261 -32.00 1.12 -34.90
CA PRO A 261 -33.32 1.50 -35.35
C PRO A 261 -34.13 0.24 -35.68
N SER A 262 -35.25 0.04 -34.97
CA SER A 262 -36.21 -1.02 -35.31
C SER A 262 -36.66 -0.84 -36.78
N PRO A 263 -36.73 -1.89 -37.60
CA PRO A 263 -37.22 -1.76 -38.96
C PRO A 263 -38.70 -1.37 -38.90
N ARG A 264 -39.01 -0.13 -39.30
CA ARG A 264 -40.38 0.34 -39.43
C ARG A 264 -41.14 -0.61 -40.35
N HIS A 265 -42.14 -1.30 -39.80
CA HIS A 265 -43.15 -1.99 -40.60
C HIS A 265 -43.73 -0.99 -41.62
N ALA A 266 -43.56 -1.30 -42.90
CA ALA A 266 -44.17 -0.57 -44.00
C ALA A 266 -45.69 -0.77 -43.95
N ASN A 267 -46.42 0.24 -43.48
CA ASN A 267 -47.85 0.36 -43.72
C ASN A 267 -48.08 1.32 -44.88
N SER A 268 -48.85 0.84 -45.84
CA SER A 268 -49.33 1.50 -47.07
C SER A 268 -50.20 2.74 -46.79
N PRO A 269 -50.35 3.64 -47.78
CA PRO A 269 -50.88 4.99 -47.54
C PRO A 269 -52.42 5.04 -47.61
N GLY A 270 -53.02 5.72 -46.63
CA GLY A 270 -54.41 6.21 -46.67
C GLY A 270 -54.41 7.74 -46.45
N PRO A 271 -55.27 8.52 -47.14
CA PRO A 271 -55.10 9.96 -47.24
C PRO A 271 -55.84 10.77 -46.16
N ASN A 272 -55.25 11.94 -45.85
CA ASN A 272 -55.83 13.18 -45.31
C ASN A 272 -56.44 13.18 -43.90
N THR A 273 -55.90 14.03 -43.00
CA THR A 273 -56.51 15.31 -42.58
C THR A 273 -55.59 16.13 -41.64
N SER A 274 -55.52 17.44 -41.93
CA SER A 274 -55.25 18.68 -41.15
C SER A 274 -54.56 18.71 -39.76
N PRO A 275 -53.82 19.79 -39.42
CA PRO A 275 -52.97 19.88 -38.22
C PRO A 275 -53.64 20.56 -37.01
N SER A 276 -53.19 20.20 -35.79
CA SER A 276 -53.29 21.05 -34.59
C SER A 276 -52.06 20.84 -33.69
N PRO A 277 -51.56 21.86 -32.97
CA PRO A 277 -50.30 21.77 -32.23
C PRO A 277 -50.53 21.41 -30.76
N SER A 278 -49.83 20.39 -30.26
CA SER A 278 -49.75 20.09 -28.82
C SER A 278 -48.30 20.17 -28.34
N SER A 279 -48.12 20.96 -27.29
CA SER A 279 -46.94 21.28 -26.48
C SER A 279 -46.12 20.07 -25.97
N PRO A 280 -44.84 20.26 -25.60
CA PRO A 280 -43.95 19.18 -25.15
C PRO A 280 -44.19 18.81 -23.68
N PRO A 281 -44.03 17.54 -23.26
CA PRO A 281 -44.00 17.19 -21.85
C PRO A 281 -42.58 17.29 -21.28
N SER A 282 -42.56 17.83 -20.06
CA SER A 282 -41.45 18.11 -19.17
C SER A 282 -40.67 16.86 -18.76
N GLN A 283 -39.33 16.93 -18.78
CA GLN A 283 -38.46 15.94 -18.16
C GLN A 283 -38.54 16.04 -16.62
N GLN A 284 -39.08 15.03 -15.95
CA GLN A 284 -38.91 14.84 -14.51
C GLN A 284 -37.68 13.94 -14.27
N TYR A 285 -36.60 14.55 -13.79
CA TYR A 285 -35.49 13.84 -13.16
C TYR A 285 -35.90 13.46 -11.73
N THR A 286 -36.03 12.18 -11.45
CA THR A 286 -36.17 11.66 -10.08
C THR A 286 -34.80 11.42 -9.47
N HIS A 287 -34.44 12.26 -8.49
CA HIS A 287 -33.31 12.02 -7.59
C HIS A 287 -33.60 10.81 -6.69
N LEU A 288 -32.69 9.82 -6.70
CA LEU A 288 -32.69 8.70 -5.75
C LEU A 288 -32.06 9.17 -4.42
N HIS A 289 -32.90 9.24 -3.39
CA HIS A 289 -32.49 9.49 -2.01
C HIS A 289 -31.99 8.18 -1.36
N THR A 290 -30.78 8.20 -0.82
CA THR A 290 -30.26 7.13 0.04
C THR A 290 -30.71 7.38 1.49
N PRO A 291 -31.20 6.38 2.24
CA PRO A 291 -31.54 6.56 3.65
C PRO A 291 -30.31 6.46 4.57
N LEU A 292 -30.37 7.21 5.66
CA LEU A 292 -29.42 7.28 6.78
C LEU A 292 -29.21 5.95 7.51
#